data_AF-A0A8T3P275-F1
#
_entry.id   AF-A0A8T3P275-F1
#
_cell.length_a   1.000
_cell.length_b   1.000
_cell.length_c   1.000
_cell.angle_alpha   90.00
_cell.angle_beta   90.00
_cell.angle_gamma   90.00
#
_symmetry.space_group_name_H-M   'P 1'
#
loop_
_entity.id
_entity.type
_entity.pdbx_description
1 polymer ?
#
loop_
_entity_poly.entity_id
_entity_poly.type
_entity_poly.pdbx_seq_one_letter_code
_entity_poly.pdbx_strand_id
1 'polypeptide(L)' 'MVTTEAKDMMSELHNRMPVILDTQDFDWWMEGDVGEVGQLLKPCPSEWLTAYPISRQVNNARNQGPELIEPLAA' A
#
# COMPACT_ATOMS: atom_id res chain seq x y z
N MET A 1 6.42 -4.16 -8.38
CA MET A 1 5.44 -3.29 -7.69
C MET A 1 5.69 -1.85 -8.13
N VAL A 2 4.66 -1.16 -8.60
CA VAL A 2 4.73 0.27 -8.95
C VAL A 2 4.46 1.10 -7.70
N THR A 3 5.15 2.23 -7.58
CA THR A 3 5.10 3.11 -6.41
C THR A 3 4.94 4.56 -6.84
N THR A 4 4.32 5.36 -6.00
CA THR A 4 4.14 6.81 -6.15
C THR A 4 4.67 7.55 -4.92
N GLU A 5 4.59 8.87 -4.92
CA GLU A 5 4.89 9.70 -3.74
C GLU A 5 3.94 9.35 -2.59
N ALA A 6 4.42 9.40 -1.35
CA ALA A 6 3.53 9.25 -0.21
C ALA A 6 2.68 10.51 -0.02
N LYS A 7 1.45 10.32 0.47
CA LYS A 7 0.54 11.40 0.86
C LYS A 7 -0.05 11.12 2.23
N ASP A 8 -0.46 12.19 2.91
CA ASP A 8 -1.20 12.16 4.18
C ASP A 8 -0.51 11.26 5.24
N MET A 9 -1.21 10.30 5.85
CA MET A 9 -0.65 9.41 6.89
C MET A 9 0.60 8.67 6.41
N MET A 10 0.67 8.25 5.14
CA MET A 10 1.81 7.49 4.66
C MET A 10 3.10 8.32 4.68
N SER A 11 3.00 9.64 4.47
CA SER A 11 4.16 10.54 4.51
C SER A 11 4.80 10.65 5.89
N GLU A 12 4.07 10.32 6.95
CA GLU A 12 4.60 10.25 8.32
C GLU A 12 5.42 8.96 8.55
N LEU A 13 5.16 7.90 7.75
CA LEU A 13 5.80 6.59 7.88
C LEU A 13 6.94 6.38 6.88
N HIS A 14 6.77 6.84 5.63
CA HIS A 14 7.73 6.64 4.55
C HIS A 14 7.52 7.65 3.41
N ASN A 15 8.56 7.95 2.62
CA ASN A 15 8.48 8.94 1.52
C ASN A 15 7.82 8.42 0.22
N ARG A 16 7.45 7.14 0.18
CA ARG A 16 6.86 6.48 -0.99
C ARG A 16 5.76 5.52 -0.56
N MET A 17 4.80 5.29 -1.45
CA MET A 17 3.72 4.33 -1.23
C MET A 17 3.45 3.49 -2.49
N PRO A 18 2.92 2.27 -2.37
CA PRO A 18 2.46 1.52 -3.53
C PRO A 18 1.30 2.26 -4.23
N VAL A 19 1.20 2.12 -5.55
CA VAL A 19 -0.03 2.48 -6.27
C VAL A 19 -1.09 1.43 -5.91
N ILE A 20 -2.17 1.86 -5.27
CA ILE A 20 -3.30 1.01 -4.88
C ILE A 20 -4.48 1.41 -5.76
N LEU A 21 -5.05 0.43 -6.46
CA LEU A 21 -6.12 0.63 -7.43
C LEU A 21 -7.49 0.38 -6.80
N ASP A 22 -8.50 1.10 -7.26
CA ASP A 22 -9.88 0.69 -7.02
C ASP A 22 -10.19 -0.57 -7.84
N THR A 23 -11.04 -1.44 -7.30
CA THR A 23 -11.53 -2.64 -7.98
C THR A 23 -12.15 -2.34 -9.34
N GLN A 24 -12.81 -1.19 -9.50
CA GLN A 24 -13.40 -0.78 -10.79
C GLN A 24 -12.35 -0.51 -11.89
N ASP A 25 -11.10 -0.24 -11.51
CA ASP A 25 -10.02 0.11 -12.44
C ASP A 25 -9.17 -1.11 -12.83
N PHE A 26 -9.49 -2.31 -12.35
CA PHE A 26 -8.66 -3.51 -12.57
C PHE A 26 -8.59 -3.93 -14.04
N ASP A 27 -9.73 -3.98 -14.73
CA ASP A 27 -9.77 -4.34 -16.15
C ASP A 27 -8.98 -3.32 -16.98
N TRP A 28 -9.14 -2.03 -16.63
CA TRP A 28 -8.39 -0.97 -17.29
C TRP A 28 -6.89 -1.07 -17.05
N TRP A 29 -6.46 -1.41 -15.84
CA TRP A 29 -5.05 -1.65 -15.52
C TRP A 29 -4.45 -2.83 -16.30
N MET A 30 -5.23 -3.89 -16.51
CA MET A 30 -4.76 -5.13 -17.14
C MET A 30 -4.77 -5.08 -18.68
N GLU A 31 -5.74 -4.38 -19.26
CA GLU A 31 -6.03 -4.42 -20.70
C GLU A 31 -5.92 -3.06 -21.40
N GLY A 32 -5.89 -1.97 -20.63
CA GLY A 32 -5.82 -0.61 -21.14
C GLY A 32 -4.48 -0.27 -21.79
N ASP A 33 -4.49 0.78 -22.62
CA ASP A 33 -3.24 1.27 -23.19
C ASP A 33 -2.40 2.03 -22.16
N VAL A 34 -1.10 2.12 -22.41
CA VAL A 34 -0.15 2.75 -21.46
C VAL A 34 -0.46 4.23 -21.21
N GLY A 35 -1.01 4.94 -22.20
CA GLY A 35 -1.35 6.36 -22.08
C GLY A 35 -2.55 6.59 -21.17
N GLU A 36 -3.51 5.69 -21.23
CA GLU A 36 -4.73 5.68 -20.42
C GLU A 36 -4.45 5.25 -18.98
N VAL A 37 -3.69 4.16 -18.79
CA VAL A 37 -3.35 3.60 -17.46
C VAL A 37 -2.48 4.55 -16.63
N GLY A 38 -1.74 5.45 -17.27
CA GLY A 38 -0.92 6.44 -16.58
C GLY A 38 -1.69 7.29 -15.56
N GLN A 39 -2.99 7.50 -15.76
CA GLN A 39 -3.85 8.27 -14.84
C GLN A 39 -4.12 7.56 -13.51
N LEU A 40 -3.87 6.24 -13.45
CA LEU A 40 -4.00 5.42 -12.25
C LEU A 40 -2.76 5.49 -11.35
N LEU A 41 -1.63 6.03 -11.84
CA LEU A 41 -0.34 6.09 -11.14
C LEU A 41 -0.26 7.23 -10.10
N LYS A 42 -1.20 7.26 -9.16
CA LYS A 42 -1.34 8.33 -8.15
C LYS A 42 -1.56 7.77 -6.75
N PRO A 43 -1.35 8.56 -5.69
CA PRO A 43 -1.69 8.16 -4.32
C PRO A 43 -3.16 7.78 -4.20
N CYS A 44 -3.46 6.70 -3.46
CA CYS A 44 -4.84 6.33 -3.17
C CYS A 44 -5.47 7.29 -2.14
N PRO A 45 -6.81 7.29 -2.01
CA PRO A 45 -7.47 8.01 -0.92
C PRO A 45 -7.01 7.52 0.45
N SER A 46 -6.88 8.44 1.40
CA SER A 46 -6.35 8.14 2.74
C SER A 46 -7.28 7.28 3.57
N GLU A 47 -8.58 7.39 3.35
CA GLU A 47 -9.63 6.60 3.98
C GLU A 47 -9.54 5.09 3.66
N TRP A 48 -8.78 4.70 2.64
CA TRP A 48 -8.52 3.28 2.34
C TRP A 48 -7.46 2.67 3.26
N LEU A 49 -6.70 3.51 3.96
CA LEU A 49 -5.52 3.08 4.72
C LEU A 49 -5.79 3.15 6.22
N THR A 50 -5.21 2.19 6.93
CA THR A 50 -5.08 2.20 8.38
C THR A 50 -3.69 1.70 8.72
N ALA A 51 -3.06 2.31 9.71
CA ALA A 51 -1.74 1.91 10.21
C ALA A 51 -1.79 1.73 11.72
N TYR A 52 -1.07 0.73 12.20
CA TYR A 52 -0.88 0.46 13.62
C TYR A 52 0.49 -0.19 13.84
N PRO A 53 1.12 0.00 15.01
CA PRO A 53 2.41 -0.59 15.30
C PRO A 53 2.28 -2.10 15.52
N ILE A 54 3.23 -2.86 14.97
CA ILE A 54 3.33 -4.32 15.06
C ILE A 54 4.69 -4.74 15.64
N SER A 55 4.81 -6.02 15.99
CA SER A 55 6.05 -6.60 16.51
C SER A 55 7.20 -6.50 15.52
N ARG A 56 8.41 -6.18 16.02
CA ARG A 56 9.65 -6.19 15.21
C ARG A 56 10.02 -7.59 14.70
N GLN A 57 9.34 -8.65 15.15
CA GLN A 57 9.51 -10.00 14.61
C GLN A 57 9.30 -10.07 13.10
N VAL A 58 8.45 -9.20 12.53
CA VAL A 58 8.22 -9.10 11.07
C VAL A 58 9.49 -8.78 10.27
N ASN A 59 10.50 -8.16 10.91
CA ASN A 59 11.75 -7.78 10.23
C ASN A 59 12.62 -8.98 9.82
N ASN A 60 12.37 -10.17 10.37
CA ASN A 60 13.06 -11.39 9.98
C ASN A 60 12.17 -12.21 9.03
N ALA A 61 12.54 -12.26 7.75
CA ALA A 61 11.78 -12.94 6.70
C ALA A 61 11.60 -14.47 6.90
N ARG A 62 12.30 -15.08 7.86
CA ARG A 62 12.09 -16.49 8.24
C ARG A 62 10.87 -16.70 9.13
N ASN A 63 10.43 -15.66 9.84
CA ASN A 63 9.23 -15.72 10.67
C ASN A 63 8.01 -15.69 9.75
N GLN A 64 7.01 -16.51 10.07
CA GLN A 64 5.76 -16.63 9.32
C GLN A 64 4.63 -16.88 10.31
N GLY A 65 3.46 -16.30 10.06
CA GLY A 65 2.28 -16.51 10.90
C GLY A 65 1.41 -15.26 10.99
N PRO A 66 0.13 -15.41 11.38
CA PRO A 66 -0.81 -14.29 11.50
C PRO A 66 -0.36 -13.27 12.56
N GLU A 67 0.36 -13.70 13.59
CA GLU A 67 0.85 -12.83 14.68
C GLU A 67 1.77 -11.70 14.21
N LEU A 68 2.34 -11.81 13.01
CA LEU A 68 3.24 -10.80 12.45
C LEU A 68 2.51 -9.52 12.02
N ILE A 69 1.20 -9.58 11.80
CA ILE A 69 0.37 -8.41 11.48
C ILE A 69 -0.57 -8.04 12.63
N GLU A 70 -0.49 -8.71 13.78
CA GLU A 70 -1.32 -8.35 14.94
C GLU A 70 -0.80 -7.05 15.58
N PRO A 71 -1.71 -6.16 16.05
CA PRO A 71 -1.31 -4.96 16.77
C PRO A 71 -0.48 -5.29 18.02
N LEU A 72 0.50 -4.45 18.33
CA LEU A 72 1.15 -4.51 19.63
C LEU A 72 0.12 -4.26 20.74
N ALA A 73 0.07 -5.15 21.74
CA ALA A 73 -0.70 -4.91 22.95
C ALA A 73 -0.26 -3.58 23.59
N ALA A 74 -1.23 -2.79 24.02
CA ALA A 74 -1.01 -1.50 24.68
C ALA A 74 -0.29 -1.64 26.02
#